data_AF-A0A946SPB6-F1
#
_entry.id   AF-A0A946SPB6-F1
#
_cell.length_a   1.000
_cell.length_b   1.000
_cell.length_c   1.000
_cell.angle_alpha   90.00
_cell.angle_beta   90.00
_cell.angle_gamma   90.00
#
_symmetry.space_group_name_H-M   'P 1'
#
loop_
_entity.id
_entity.type
_entity.pdbx_description
1 polymer ?
#
loop_
_entity_poly.entity_id
_entity_poly.type
_entity_poly.pdbx_seq_one_letter_code
_entity_poly.pdbx_strand_id
1 'polypeptide(L)'
;MDLSAQPPRSPYCIAVLGLVGAARAADKARADIAGTLGEYAFGATTGLDSRTLAFLDISRDDFLDAVRESETDAALTVRLRASAGKAIDEIKQYNDSQRYRAADTGEAKASFDARKAAIDRQDIRMVSDMLDAEDVDDFGPPSDLTAGPPRSAYSGSLCGVVLLARIADKGRAALAATAGDYRYGAESGLDRQVLEYLRIPVDEFTALLRDADDEGALAAALMARIDRTDAEIDEYCRAWRAAGPLAHKADDFAARAAEAGRPDIDVFFDLLDAEDVAAFPR
;
A
#
# COMPACT_ATOMS: atom_id res chain seq x y z
N MET A 1 -13.00 -11.14 -8.50
CA MET A 1 -13.35 -10.11 -7.50
C MET A 1 -14.08 -8.99 -8.22
N ASP A 2 -14.97 -8.27 -7.53
CA ASP A 2 -15.76 -7.18 -8.11
C ASP A 2 -15.18 -5.83 -7.69
N LEU A 3 -14.60 -5.11 -8.65
CA LEU A 3 -13.96 -3.80 -8.43
C LEU A 3 -14.95 -2.63 -8.57
N SER A 4 -16.23 -2.89 -8.81
CA SER A 4 -17.28 -1.88 -8.66
C SER A 4 -17.70 -1.67 -7.19
N ALA A 5 -17.29 -2.58 -6.30
CA ALA A 5 -17.68 -2.58 -4.89
C ALA A 5 -16.52 -2.49 -3.90
N GLN A 6 -15.27 -2.62 -4.37
CA GLN A 6 -14.07 -2.50 -3.54
C GLN A 6 -12.86 -2.15 -4.40
N PRO A 7 -11.82 -1.51 -3.84
CA PRO A 7 -10.60 -1.27 -4.58
C PRO A 7 -9.80 -2.57 -4.77
N PRO A 8 -8.97 -2.67 -5.84
CA PRO A 8 -7.94 -3.69 -5.89
C PRO A 8 -6.90 -3.41 -4.80
N ARG A 9 -6.05 -4.39 -4.48
CA ARG A 9 -5.04 -4.20 -3.43
C ARG A 9 -4.14 -2.99 -3.68
N SER A 10 -3.63 -2.44 -2.58
CA SER A 10 -2.71 -1.30 -2.58
C SER A 10 -1.61 -1.50 -3.62
N PRO A 11 -1.19 -0.44 -4.36
CA PRO A 11 -0.10 -0.55 -5.33
C PRO A 11 1.19 -1.07 -4.69
N TYR A 12 1.37 -0.88 -3.38
CA TYR A 12 2.55 -1.33 -2.64
C TYR A 12 2.55 -2.84 -2.33
N CYS A 13 1.41 -3.51 -2.41
CA CYS A 13 1.29 -4.92 -2.05
C CYS A 13 2.17 -5.81 -2.94
N ILE A 14 3.10 -6.52 -2.31
CA ILE A 14 4.08 -7.40 -2.99
C ILE A 14 3.67 -8.88 -3.03
N ALA A 15 2.38 -9.19 -2.84
CA ALA A 15 1.86 -10.57 -2.76
C ALA A 15 2.22 -11.43 -3.99
N VAL A 16 2.20 -10.81 -5.17
CA VAL A 16 2.50 -11.47 -6.43
C VAL A 16 3.94 -11.17 -6.82
N LEU A 17 4.76 -12.21 -6.94
CA LEU A 17 6.17 -12.17 -7.36
C LEU A 17 7.12 -11.35 -6.46
N GLY A 18 6.64 -10.76 -5.36
CA GLY A 18 7.40 -9.78 -4.60
C GLY A 18 7.46 -8.41 -5.28
N LEU A 19 6.55 -8.13 -6.22
CA LEU A 19 6.62 -6.98 -7.13
C LEU A 19 5.51 -5.95 -6.86
N VAL A 20 5.90 -4.70 -6.64
CA VAL A 20 4.99 -3.55 -6.53
C VAL A 20 4.11 -3.45 -7.78
N GLY A 21 2.81 -3.29 -7.59
CA GLY A 21 1.81 -3.22 -8.66
C GLY A 21 1.33 -4.57 -9.20
N ALA A 22 2.04 -5.68 -8.98
CA ALA A 22 1.66 -6.97 -9.53
C ALA A 22 0.39 -7.55 -8.90
N ALA A 23 0.23 -7.44 -7.58
CA ALA A 23 -0.98 -7.86 -6.88
C ALA A 23 -2.20 -7.05 -7.33
N ARG A 24 -2.06 -5.72 -7.45
CA ARG A 24 -3.08 -4.83 -7.97
C ARG A 24 -3.45 -5.15 -9.43
N ALA A 25 -2.46 -5.44 -10.26
CA ALA A 25 -2.67 -5.86 -11.65
C ALA A 25 -3.39 -7.21 -11.73
N ALA A 26 -3.06 -8.17 -10.86
CA ALA A 26 -3.74 -9.46 -10.78
C ALA A 26 -5.21 -9.31 -10.37
N ASP A 27 -5.50 -8.44 -9.40
CA ASP A 27 -6.87 -8.12 -8.98
C ASP A 27 -7.69 -7.51 -10.12
N LYS A 28 -7.12 -6.55 -10.84
CA LYS A 28 -7.72 -5.96 -12.03
C LYS A 28 -7.90 -6.95 -13.18
N ALA A 29 -6.92 -7.84 -13.42
CA ALA A 29 -7.03 -8.91 -14.41
C ALA A 29 -8.15 -9.90 -14.06
N ARG A 30 -8.27 -10.31 -12.79
CA ARG A 30 -9.38 -11.17 -12.31
C ARG A 30 -10.74 -10.50 -12.52
N ALA A 31 -10.83 -9.20 -12.26
CA ALA A 31 -12.04 -8.42 -12.46
C ALA A 31 -12.38 -8.24 -13.95
N ASP A 32 -11.39 -8.00 -14.81
CA ASP A 32 -11.54 -7.93 -16.27
C ASP A 32 -12.07 -9.26 -16.84
N ILE A 33 -11.47 -10.39 -16.43
CA ILE A 33 -11.92 -11.74 -16.82
C ILE A 33 -13.38 -11.99 -16.40
N ALA A 34 -13.76 -11.51 -15.20
CA ALA A 34 -15.10 -11.69 -14.65
C ALA A 34 -16.11 -10.63 -15.14
N GLY A 35 -15.70 -9.63 -15.92
CA GLY A 35 -16.57 -8.52 -16.35
C GLY A 35 -17.02 -7.59 -15.22
N THR A 36 -16.20 -7.45 -14.17
CA THR A 36 -16.50 -6.68 -12.94
C THR A 36 -15.41 -5.66 -12.61
N LEU A 37 -14.81 -5.07 -13.66
CA LEU A 37 -13.69 -4.13 -13.53
C LEU A 37 -14.10 -2.76 -12.96
N GLY A 38 -15.39 -2.38 -13.07
CA GLY A 38 -15.87 -1.07 -12.64
C GLY A 38 -15.26 0.06 -13.47
N GLU A 39 -14.84 1.14 -12.82
CA GLU A 39 -14.20 2.31 -13.45
C GLU A 39 -12.69 2.13 -13.67
N TYR A 40 -12.10 1.05 -13.15
CA TYR A 40 -10.68 0.77 -13.36
C TYR A 40 -10.39 0.40 -14.82
N ALA A 41 -9.14 0.63 -15.24
CA ALA A 41 -8.63 0.22 -16.54
C ALA A 41 -7.44 -0.74 -16.39
N PHE A 42 -7.54 -1.98 -16.88
CA PHE A 42 -6.47 -2.97 -16.84
C PHE A 42 -5.64 -2.99 -18.13
N GLY A 43 -4.32 -2.93 -17.98
CA GLY A 43 -3.38 -2.97 -19.11
C GLY A 43 -3.46 -1.73 -20.01
N ALA A 44 -3.90 -0.60 -19.46
CA ALA A 44 -3.81 0.70 -20.12
C ALA A 44 -2.37 0.98 -20.57
N THR A 45 -2.18 1.80 -21.60
CA THR A 45 -0.84 2.11 -22.13
C THR A 45 0.00 2.96 -21.19
N THR A 46 -0.62 3.55 -20.16
CA THR A 46 0.01 4.39 -19.14
C THR A 46 -0.40 3.92 -17.74
N GLY A 47 0.38 4.30 -16.71
CA GLY A 47 0.08 3.98 -15.32
C GLY A 47 0.93 2.84 -14.73
N LEU A 48 0.53 2.33 -13.56
CA LEU A 48 1.31 1.33 -12.82
C LEU A 48 1.28 -0.04 -13.50
N ASP A 49 0.12 -0.48 -13.98
CA ASP A 49 -0.03 -1.74 -14.71
C ASP A 49 0.93 -1.82 -15.89
N SER A 50 0.95 -0.77 -16.74
CA SER A 50 1.79 -0.77 -17.94
C SER A 50 3.28 -0.87 -17.61
N ARG A 51 3.72 -0.19 -16.55
CA ARG A 51 5.10 -0.30 -16.04
C ARG A 51 5.40 -1.67 -15.46
N THR A 52 4.43 -2.30 -14.81
CA THR A 52 4.59 -3.63 -14.19
C THR A 52 4.71 -4.70 -15.28
N LEU A 53 3.81 -4.67 -16.27
CA LEU A 53 3.83 -5.58 -17.41
C LEU A 53 5.09 -5.38 -18.27
N ALA A 54 5.46 -4.13 -18.56
CA ALA A 54 6.69 -3.82 -19.31
C ALA A 54 7.95 -4.25 -18.56
N PHE A 55 8.00 -4.10 -17.23
CA PHE A 55 9.11 -4.61 -16.45
C PHE A 55 9.23 -6.12 -16.59
N LEU A 56 8.12 -6.86 -16.49
CA LEU A 56 8.05 -8.31 -16.62
C LEU A 56 8.24 -8.82 -18.06
N ASP A 57 8.30 -7.93 -19.05
CA ASP A 57 8.35 -8.26 -20.48
C ASP A 57 7.20 -9.20 -20.89
N ILE A 58 6.00 -8.93 -20.38
CA ILE A 58 4.79 -9.73 -20.63
C ILE A 58 3.70 -8.85 -21.24
N SER A 59 2.98 -9.38 -22.24
CA SER A 59 1.84 -8.68 -22.82
C SER A 59 0.65 -8.69 -21.87
N ARG A 60 -0.32 -7.80 -22.10
CA ARG A 60 -1.60 -7.79 -21.36
C ARG A 60 -2.32 -9.14 -21.48
N ASP A 61 -2.33 -9.72 -22.67
CA ASP A 61 -3.07 -10.94 -22.95
C ASP A 61 -2.37 -12.16 -22.31
N ASP A 62 -1.04 -12.24 -22.39
CA ASP A 62 -0.27 -13.29 -21.70
C ASP A 62 -0.43 -13.21 -20.18
N PHE A 63 -0.51 -11.99 -19.61
CA PHE A 63 -0.78 -11.82 -18.19
C PHE A 63 -2.21 -12.25 -17.82
N LEU A 64 -3.21 -11.96 -18.65
CA LEU A 64 -4.58 -12.45 -18.44
C LEU A 64 -4.63 -13.97 -18.48
N ASP A 65 -3.94 -14.60 -19.42
CA ASP A 65 -3.88 -16.07 -19.51
C ASP A 65 -3.18 -16.65 -18.29
N ALA A 66 -2.09 -16.02 -17.84
CA ALA A 66 -1.42 -16.41 -16.60
C ALA A 66 -2.36 -16.33 -15.37
N VAL A 67 -3.19 -15.30 -15.29
CA VAL A 67 -4.20 -15.15 -14.22
C VAL A 67 -5.33 -16.16 -14.35
N ARG A 68 -5.84 -16.43 -15.56
CA ARG A 68 -6.89 -17.45 -15.80
C ARG A 68 -6.45 -18.84 -15.35
N GLU A 69 -5.18 -19.16 -15.57
CA GLU A 69 -4.62 -20.46 -15.25
C GLU A 69 -4.01 -20.55 -13.83
N SER A 70 -4.30 -19.57 -12.97
CA SER A 70 -3.77 -19.50 -11.61
C SER A 70 -4.88 -19.25 -10.59
N GLU A 71 -5.22 -20.26 -9.81
CA GLU A 71 -6.29 -20.16 -8.79
C GLU A 71 -5.91 -19.26 -7.61
N THR A 72 -4.61 -19.12 -7.32
CA THR A 72 -4.09 -18.36 -6.17
C THR A 72 -2.95 -17.43 -6.60
N ASP A 73 -2.65 -16.42 -5.78
CA ASP A 73 -1.46 -15.58 -5.97
C ASP A 73 -0.14 -16.36 -5.94
N ALA A 74 -0.08 -17.46 -5.16
CA ALA A 74 1.09 -18.34 -5.13
C ALA A 74 1.27 -19.05 -6.49
N ALA A 75 0.19 -19.58 -7.07
CA ALA A 75 0.23 -20.19 -8.40
C ALA A 75 0.63 -19.18 -9.48
N LEU A 76 0.06 -17.97 -9.42
CA LEU A 76 0.41 -16.88 -10.34
C LEU A 76 1.88 -16.49 -10.21
N THR A 77 2.39 -16.40 -8.98
CA THR A 77 3.80 -16.10 -8.71
C THR A 77 4.73 -17.15 -9.31
N VAL A 78 4.45 -18.43 -9.13
CA VAL A 78 5.25 -19.53 -9.71
C VAL A 78 5.29 -19.40 -11.23
N ARG A 79 4.13 -19.15 -11.86
CA ARG A 79 4.02 -19.01 -13.31
C ARG A 79 4.78 -17.81 -13.85
N LEU A 80 4.57 -16.62 -13.28
CA LEU A 80 5.25 -15.40 -13.70
C LEU A 80 6.77 -15.50 -13.46
N ARG A 81 7.20 -16.17 -12.38
CA ARG A 81 8.63 -16.40 -12.12
C ARG A 81 9.27 -17.28 -13.18
N ALA A 82 8.55 -18.27 -13.71
CA ALA A 82 9.05 -19.14 -14.76
C ALA A 82 9.23 -18.43 -16.11
N SER A 83 8.48 -17.34 -16.37
CA SER A 83 8.52 -16.62 -17.66
C SER A 83 9.30 -15.30 -17.62
N ALA A 84 9.30 -14.55 -16.51
CA ALA A 84 9.78 -13.17 -16.47
C ALA A 84 11.31 -13.03 -16.49
N GLY A 85 12.06 -14.07 -16.08
CA GLY A 85 13.52 -14.06 -16.11
C GLY A 85 14.21 -12.99 -15.24
N LYS A 86 13.51 -12.40 -14.26
CA LYS A 86 14.02 -11.32 -13.41
C LYS A 86 14.73 -11.83 -12.17
N ALA A 87 15.92 -11.30 -11.92
CA ALA A 87 16.64 -11.51 -10.67
C ALA A 87 15.95 -10.76 -9.51
N ILE A 88 16.16 -11.25 -8.28
CA ILE A 88 15.61 -10.64 -7.07
C ILE A 88 16.06 -9.17 -6.93
N ASP A 89 17.32 -8.87 -7.23
CA ASP A 89 17.84 -7.51 -7.16
C ASP A 89 17.19 -6.56 -8.19
N GLU A 90 16.83 -7.06 -9.37
CA GLU A 90 16.08 -6.28 -10.36
C GLU A 90 14.67 -5.95 -9.85
N ILE A 91 14.00 -6.91 -9.20
CA ILE A 91 12.69 -6.70 -8.57
C ILE A 91 12.80 -5.66 -7.45
N LYS A 92 13.81 -5.76 -6.57
CA LYS A 92 14.05 -4.78 -5.51
C LYS A 92 14.26 -3.37 -6.08
N GLN A 93 15.10 -3.25 -7.11
CA GLN A 93 15.39 -1.97 -7.76
C GLN A 93 14.14 -1.38 -8.45
N TYR A 94 13.33 -2.23 -9.09
CA TYR A 94 12.04 -1.82 -9.64
C TYR A 94 11.09 -1.33 -8.54
N ASN A 95 10.92 -2.11 -7.47
CA ASN A 95 10.02 -1.77 -6.36
C ASN A 95 10.37 -0.40 -5.77
N ASP A 96 11.64 -0.15 -5.50
CA ASP A 96 12.10 1.14 -4.99
C ASP A 96 11.78 2.27 -5.98
N SER A 97 12.02 2.07 -7.28
CA SER A 97 11.68 3.07 -8.30
C SER A 97 10.19 3.42 -8.33
N GLN A 98 9.30 2.46 -8.04
CA GLN A 98 7.86 2.71 -8.00
C GLN A 98 7.41 3.31 -6.67
N ARG A 99 8.05 2.95 -5.55
CA ARG A 99 7.76 3.49 -4.22
C ARG A 99 8.07 4.97 -4.10
N TYR A 100 9.11 5.45 -4.78
CA TYR A 100 9.56 6.84 -4.78
C TYR A 100 9.15 7.61 -6.04
N ARG A 101 8.20 7.11 -6.83
CA ARG A 101 7.80 7.76 -8.08
C ARG A 101 6.96 9.00 -7.80
N ALA A 102 7.50 10.17 -8.11
CA ALA A 102 6.78 11.45 -8.11
C ALA A 102 6.38 11.88 -9.53
N ALA A 103 5.50 12.88 -9.62
CA ALA A 103 5.01 13.46 -10.87
C ALA A 103 5.41 14.95 -10.94
N ASP A 104 6.69 15.20 -11.24
CA ASP A 104 7.31 16.53 -10.99
C ASP A 104 7.28 17.49 -12.18
N THR A 105 7.07 17.00 -13.40
CA THR A 105 7.14 17.84 -14.62
C THR A 105 6.09 17.51 -15.67
N GLY A 106 5.85 18.49 -16.55
CA GLY A 106 5.02 18.33 -17.76
C GLY A 106 3.58 17.90 -17.51
N GLU A 107 3.04 17.13 -18.45
CA GLU A 107 1.67 16.61 -18.40
C GLU A 107 1.42 15.69 -17.20
N ALA A 108 2.43 14.93 -16.77
CA ALA A 108 2.34 14.07 -15.60
C ALA A 108 2.07 14.87 -14.33
N LYS A 109 2.79 16.00 -14.14
CA LYS A 109 2.54 16.91 -13.01
C LYS A 109 1.15 17.54 -13.09
N ALA A 110 0.74 18.03 -14.25
CA ALA A 110 -0.57 18.65 -14.42
C ALA A 110 -1.71 17.67 -14.11
N SER A 111 -1.60 16.43 -14.60
CA SER A 111 -2.55 15.36 -14.29
C SER A 111 -2.56 15.01 -12.80
N PHE A 112 -1.39 14.93 -12.16
CA PHE A 112 -1.29 14.64 -10.73
C PHE A 112 -1.89 15.75 -9.86
N ASP A 113 -1.62 17.02 -10.16
CA ASP A 113 -2.20 18.16 -9.45
C ASP A 113 -3.72 18.24 -9.64
N ALA A 114 -4.23 17.91 -10.84
CA ALA A 114 -5.67 17.83 -11.09
C ALA A 114 -6.34 16.71 -10.27
N ARG A 115 -5.70 15.55 -10.15
CA ARG A 115 -6.19 14.43 -9.33
C ARG A 115 -6.23 14.80 -7.84
N LYS A 116 -5.17 15.45 -7.31
CA LYS A 116 -5.18 15.97 -5.93
C LYS A 116 -6.33 16.94 -5.69
N ALA A 117 -6.61 17.81 -6.66
CA ALA A 117 -7.70 18.77 -6.55
C ALA A 117 -9.09 18.12 -6.61
N ALA A 118 -9.24 17.01 -7.34
CA ALA A 118 -10.51 16.29 -7.45
C ALA A 118 -10.95 15.68 -6.13
N ILE A 119 -10.00 15.20 -5.32
CA ILE A 119 -10.26 14.56 -4.01
C ILE A 119 -9.90 15.47 -2.81
N ASP A 120 -9.56 16.74 -3.07
CA ASP A 120 -9.09 17.73 -2.09
C ASP A 120 -7.92 17.27 -1.19
N ARG A 121 -6.93 16.57 -1.78
CA ARG A 121 -5.77 15.99 -1.08
C ARG A 121 -4.45 16.56 -1.54
N GLN A 122 -4.16 17.80 -1.15
CA GLN A 122 -2.90 18.48 -1.53
C GLN A 122 -1.65 17.93 -0.83
N ASP A 123 -1.82 17.12 0.20
CA ASP A 123 -0.76 16.51 1.00
C ASP A 123 -0.08 15.32 0.31
N ILE A 124 -0.70 14.75 -0.73
CA ILE A 124 -0.19 13.58 -1.45
C ILE A 124 1.04 13.95 -2.30
N ARG A 125 2.10 13.15 -2.17
CA ARG A 125 3.40 13.40 -2.82
C ARG A 125 3.75 12.41 -3.93
N MET A 126 3.46 11.13 -3.74
CA MET A 126 3.89 10.07 -4.67
C MET A 126 2.72 9.56 -5.52
N VAL A 127 3.05 9.05 -6.71
CA VAL A 127 2.07 8.48 -7.66
C VAL A 127 1.36 7.26 -7.07
N SER A 128 2.06 6.44 -6.29
CA SER A 128 1.45 5.26 -5.65
C SER A 128 0.59 5.65 -4.44
N ASP A 129 0.98 6.69 -3.68
CA ASP A 129 0.15 7.24 -2.59
C ASP A 129 -1.19 7.79 -3.13
N MET A 130 -1.16 8.41 -4.32
CA MET A 130 -2.38 8.88 -4.98
C MET A 130 -3.36 7.75 -5.29
N LEU A 131 -2.87 6.56 -5.70
CA LEU A 131 -3.76 5.45 -6.00
C LEU A 131 -4.46 4.93 -4.74
N ASP A 132 -3.76 4.81 -3.62
CA ASP A 132 -4.39 4.45 -2.34
C ASP A 132 -5.37 5.54 -1.88
N ALA A 133 -5.08 6.83 -2.13
CA ALA A 133 -5.94 7.92 -1.72
C ALA A 133 -7.24 8.02 -2.56
N GLU A 134 -7.16 7.81 -3.87
CA GLU A 134 -8.34 7.73 -4.73
C GLU A 134 -9.20 6.50 -4.39
N ASP A 135 -8.57 5.35 -4.13
CA ASP A 135 -9.29 4.17 -3.67
C ASP A 135 -10.06 4.45 -2.36
N VAL A 136 -9.50 5.27 -1.46
CA VAL A 136 -10.17 5.70 -0.23
C VAL A 136 -11.28 6.73 -0.47
N ASP A 137 -11.11 7.62 -1.46
CA ASP A 137 -12.15 8.59 -1.85
C ASP A 137 -13.37 7.86 -2.43
N ASP A 138 -13.13 6.88 -3.31
CA ASP A 138 -14.17 6.13 -4.01
C ASP A 138 -14.92 5.14 -3.09
N PHE A 139 -14.19 4.43 -2.23
CA PHE A 139 -14.73 3.29 -1.46
C PHE A 139 -14.75 3.50 0.06
N GLY A 140 -14.20 4.62 0.54
CA GLY A 140 -13.93 4.85 1.95
C GLY A 140 -12.68 4.12 2.46
N PRO A 141 -12.13 4.54 3.60
CA PRO A 141 -10.95 3.89 4.18
C PRO A 141 -11.31 2.52 4.79
N PRO A 142 -10.37 1.57 4.83
CA PRO A 142 -10.55 0.32 5.55
C PRO A 142 -10.94 0.57 7.00
N SER A 143 -12.09 0.01 7.41
CA SER A 143 -12.64 0.17 8.75
C SER A 143 -13.09 -1.15 9.39
N ASP A 144 -13.22 -2.24 8.63
CA ASP A 144 -13.37 -3.59 9.16
C ASP A 144 -12.14 -4.44 8.84
N LEU A 145 -11.23 -4.52 9.81
CA LEU A 145 -9.97 -5.25 9.67
C LEU A 145 -10.12 -6.75 9.98
N THR A 146 -11.34 -7.24 10.18
CA THR A 146 -11.64 -8.68 10.17
C THR A 146 -11.87 -9.20 8.75
N ALA A 147 -12.14 -8.29 7.80
CA ALA A 147 -12.43 -8.61 6.39
C ALA A 147 -11.25 -8.32 5.45
N GLY A 148 -10.26 -7.56 5.90
CA GLY A 148 -9.06 -7.23 5.12
C GLY A 148 -8.01 -6.49 5.95
N PRO A 149 -6.78 -6.36 5.42
CA PRO A 149 -5.73 -5.64 6.13
C PRO A 149 -5.97 -4.12 6.05
N PRO A 150 -5.40 -3.33 6.99
CA PRO A 150 -5.29 -1.89 6.81
C PRO A 150 -4.33 -1.61 5.64
N ARG A 151 -4.28 -0.35 5.17
CA ARG A 151 -3.39 0.02 4.05
C ARG A 151 -1.91 -0.36 4.32
N SER A 152 -1.17 -0.57 3.23
CA SER A 152 0.24 -0.98 3.27
C SER A 152 1.06 -0.01 4.12
N ALA A 153 2.04 -0.55 4.84
CA ALA A 153 2.97 0.24 5.64
C ALA A 153 3.78 1.24 4.79
N TYR A 154 3.95 0.97 3.49
CA TYR A 154 4.63 1.86 2.55
C TYR A 154 3.82 3.10 2.16
N SER A 155 2.49 3.07 2.35
CA SER A 155 1.58 4.11 1.92
C SER A 155 1.79 5.39 2.74
N GLY A 156 2.15 6.47 2.05
CA GLY A 156 2.13 7.85 2.50
C GLY A 156 0.88 8.59 2.05
N SER A 157 -0.19 7.85 1.73
CA SER A 157 -1.49 8.40 1.29
C SER A 157 -2.20 9.27 2.33
N LEU A 158 -1.66 9.42 3.55
CA LEU A 158 -2.11 10.36 4.57
C LEU A 158 -0.93 11.22 5.04
N CYS A 159 -0.98 12.51 4.74
CA CYS A 159 0.02 13.54 5.06
C CYS A 159 1.43 13.29 4.49
N GLY A 160 1.60 12.38 3.52
CA GLY A 160 2.91 11.97 3.02
C GLY A 160 3.72 11.11 3.99
N VAL A 161 3.12 10.68 5.12
CA VAL A 161 3.79 9.94 6.19
C VAL A 161 3.50 8.46 6.09
N VAL A 162 4.56 7.65 5.89
CA VAL A 162 4.44 6.18 5.90
C VAL A 162 3.84 5.67 7.22
N LEU A 163 3.12 4.55 7.17
CA LEU A 163 2.31 4.00 8.27
C LEU A 163 1.14 4.86 8.76
N LEU A 164 1.08 6.18 8.53
CA LEU A 164 0.06 7.01 9.15
C LEU A 164 -1.36 6.64 8.70
N ALA A 165 -1.54 6.38 7.40
CA ALA A 165 -2.76 5.82 6.83
C ALA A 165 -3.15 4.48 7.47
N ARG A 166 -2.18 3.57 7.64
CA ARG A 166 -2.38 2.28 8.31
C ARG A 166 -2.82 2.45 9.77
N ILE A 167 -2.23 3.41 10.49
CA ILE A 167 -2.59 3.71 11.88
C ILE A 167 -4.01 4.30 11.95
N ALA A 168 -4.39 5.15 10.99
CA ALA A 168 -5.74 5.68 10.89
C ALA A 168 -6.78 4.57 10.66
N ASP A 169 -6.52 3.65 9.73
CA ASP A 169 -7.39 2.49 9.46
C ASP A 169 -7.59 1.62 10.71
N LYS A 170 -6.48 1.32 11.42
CA LYS A 170 -6.52 0.60 12.70
C LYS A 170 -7.29 1.35 13.78
N GLY A 171 -7.16 2.67 13.84
CA GLY A 171 -7.89 3.50 14.80
C GLY A 171 -9.38 3.52 14.53
N ARG A 172 -9.78 3.66 13.26
CA ARG A 172 -11.19 3.57 12.83
C ARG A 172 -11.78 2.21 13.17
N ALA A 173 -11.07 1.13 12.88
CA ALA A 173 -11.50 -0.22 13.21
C ALA A 173 -11.56 -0.48 14.73
N ALA A 174 -10.62 0.08 15.51
CA ALA A 174 -10.68 0.00 16.97
C ALA A 174 -11.90 0.73 17.53
N LEU A 175 -12.23 1.92 17.00
CA LEU A 175 -13.42 2.68 17.36
C LEU A 175 -14.72 1.95 16.98
N ALA A 176 -14.71 1.20 15.88
CA ALA A 176 -15.82 0.39 15.39
C ALA A 176 -15.88 -1.03 15.99
N ALA A 177 -14.93 -1.42 16.84
CA ALA A 177 -14.77 -2.77 17.39
C ALA A 177 -14.59 -3.87 16.33
N THR A 178 -13.93 -3.55 15.22
CA THR A 178 -13.67 -4.39 14.04
C THR A 178 -12.17 -4.49 13.72
N ALA A 179 -11.30 -4.25 14.71
CA ALA A 179 -9.84 -4.29 14.51
C ALA A 179 -9.27 -5.70 14.31
N GLY A 180 -10.02 -6.76 14.64
CA GLY A 180 -9.50 -8.13 14.61
C GLY A 180 -8.27 -8.28 15.50
N ASP A 181 -7.20 -8.87 14.94
CA ASP A 181 -5.91 -9.07 15.64
C ASP A 181 -5.00 -7.83 15.61
N TYR A 182 -5.39 -6.76 14.90
CA TYR A 182 -4.59 -5.55 14.81
C TYR A 182 -4.67 -4.73 16.10
N ARG A 183 -3.51 -4.44 16.69
CA ARG A 183 -3.38 -3.57 17.88
C ARG A 183 -3.26 -2.13 17.48
N TYR A 184 -3.98 -1.22 18.13
CA TYR A 184 -3.97 0.21 17.83
C TYR A 184 -3.33 1.04 18.95
N GLY A 185 -2.67 2.14 18.57
CA GLY A 185 -2.27 3.20 19.50
C GLY A 185 -1.22 2.73 20.50
N ALA A 186 -1.50 2.87 21.80
CA ALA A 186 -0.54 2.52 22.86
C ALA A 186 -0.13 1.04 22.84
N GLU A 187 -1.02 0.16 22.38
CA GLU A 187 -0.79 -1.29 22.28
C GLU A 187 0.05 -1.70 21.06
N SER A 188 0.38 -0.74 20.17
CA SER A 188 1.22 -0.94 19.00
C SER A 188 2.53 -0.16 19.13
N GLY A 189 3.65 -0.87 19.16
CA GLY A 189 4.97 -0.24 19.20
C GLY A 189 5.30 0.61 17.97
N LEU A 190 4.70 0.31 16.81
CA LEU A 190 4.88 1.09 15.58
C LEU A 190 4.05 2.36 15.60
N ASP A 191 2.79 2.27 16.02
CA ASP A 191 1.88 3.41 16.08
C ASP A 191 2.45 4.45 17.05
N ARG A 192 2.94 4.00 18.21
CA ARG A 192 3.63 4.88 19.17
C ARG A 192 4.84 5.58 18.56
N GLN A 193 5.70 4.89 17.83
CA GLN A 193 6.90 5.49 17.23
C GLN A 193 6.55 6.56 16.18
N VAL A 194 5.57 6.28 15.31
CA VAL A 194 5.13 7.24 14.29
C VAL A 194 4.49 8.46 14.96
N LEU A 195 3.57 8.25 15.89
CA LEU A 195 2.85 9.33 16.55
C LEU A 195 3.76 10.19 17.47
N GLU A 196 4.72 9.57 18.16
CA GLU A 196 5.77 10.27 18.91
C GLU A 196 6.66 11.11 17.98
N TYR A 197 7.04 10.56 16.82
CA TYR A 197 7.76 11.30 15.80
C TYR A 197 6.94 12.50 15.30
N LEU A 198 5.63 12.37 15.08
CA LEU A 198 4.79 13.48 14.66
C LEU A 198 4.44 14.47 15.79
N ARG A 199 4.78 14.14 17.05
CA ARG A 199 4.38 14.86 18.27
C ARG A 199 2.86 14.94 18.46
N ILE A 200 2.15 13.87 18.10
CA ILE A 200 0.70 13.75 18.24
C ILE A 200 0.42 12.65 19.27
N PRO A 201 -0.12 12.97 20.46
CA PRO A 201 -0.55 11.97 21.43
C PRO A 201 -1.61 11.01 20.86
N VAL A 202 -1.62 9.74 21.31
CA VAL A 202 -2.55 8.73 20.79
C VAL A 202 -4.01 9.12 21.01
N ASP A 203 -4.34 9.68 22.18
CA ASP A 203 -5.68 10.15 22.51
C ASP A 203 -6.10 11.34 21.65
N GLU A 204 -5.18 12.26 21.35
CA GLU A 204 -5.40 13.35 20.40
C GLU A 204 -5.63 12.81 18.98
N PHE A 205 -4.77 11.91 18.49
CA PHE A 205 -4.95 11.28 17.18
C PHE A 205 -6.30 10.55 17.09
N THR A 206 -6.68 9.84 18.16
CA THR A 206 -7.99 9.15 18.23
C THR A 206 -9.15 10.15 18.20
N ALA A 207 -9.02 11.33 18.82
CA ALA A 207 -10.04 12.37 18.76
C ALA A 207 -10.19 12.91 17.32
N LEU A 208 -9.07 13.19 16.63
CA LEU A 208 -9.09 13.60 15.23
C LEU A 208 -9.78 12.58 14.33
N LEU A 209 -9.59 11.27 14.58
CA LEU A 209 -10.30 10.23 13.83
C LEU A 209 -11.81 10.23 14.05
N ARG A 210 -12.29 10.61 15.23
CA ARG A 210 -13.73 10.69 15.52
C ARG A 210 -14.37 11.94 14.93
N ASP A 211 -13.62 13.02 14.90
CA ASP A 211 -14.12 14.35 14.53
C ASP A 211 -14.05 14.60 13.03
N ALA A 212 -13.21 13.87 12.29
CA ALA A 212 -13.09 13.99 10.84
C ALA A 212 -14.24 13.30 10.10
N ASP A 213 -14.96 14.05 9.26
CA ASP A 213 -16.06 13.55 8.43
C ASP A 213 -15.58 12.59 7.33
N ASP A 214 -14.39 12.85 6.78
CA ASP A 214 -13.76 12.07 5.72
C ASP A 214 -12.23 12.10 5.85
N GLU A 215 -11.53 11.46 4.90
CA GLU A 215 -10.07 11.40 4.96
C GLU A 215 -9.39 12.73 4.57
N GLY A 216 -10.04 13.58 3.78
CA GLY A 216 -9.55 14.94 3.49
C GLY A 216 -9.57 15.83 4.72
N ALA A 217 -10.68 15.81 5.48
CA ALA A 217 -10.81 16.50 6.75
C ALA A 217 -9.78 16.01 7.77
N LEU A 218 -9.56 14.68 7.86
CA LEU A 218 -8.51 14.11 8.70
C LEU A 218 -7.12 14.60 8.28
N ALA A 219 -6.81 14.56 6.98
CA ALA A 219 -5.52 15.01 6.45
C ALA A 219 -5.29 16.49 6.77
N ALA A 220 -6.28 17.36 6.54
CA ALA A 220 -6.20 18.78 6.85
C ALA A 220 -5.96 19.03 8.35
N ALA A 221 -6.68 18.32 9.23
CA ALA A 221 -6.52 18.44 10.67
C ALA A 221 -5.13 17.95 11.12
N LEU A 222 -4.64 16.84 10.58
CA LEU A 222 -3.30 16.33 10.89
C LEU A 222 -2.20 17.27 10.38
N MET A 223 -2.31 17.79 9.16
CA MET A 223 -1.34 18.75 8.61
C MET A 223 -1.21 20.02 9.48
N ALA A 224 -2.28 20.44 10.15
CA ALA A 224 -2.26 21.57 11.08
C ALA A 224 -1.58 21.24 12.43
N ARG A 225 -1.38 19.96 12.75
CA ARG A 225 -0.82 19.47 14.03
C ARG A 225 0.58 18.89 13.90
N ILE A 226 0.92 18.33 12.75
CA ILE A 226 2.24 17.75 12.48
C ILE A 226 3.31 18.83 12.65
N ASP A 227 4.16 18.63 13.64
CA ASP A 227 5.28 19.52 13.96
C ASP A 227 6.57 18.99 13.31
N ARG A 228 6.53 18.78 11.99
CA ARG A 228 7.64 18.33 11.16
C ARG A 228 7.60 19.04 9.82
N THR A 229 8.78 19.37 9.31
CA THR A 229 8.96 19.90 7.96
C THR A 229 8.83 18.81 6.92
N ASP A 230 8.54 19.21 5.68
CA ASP A 230 8.47 18.27 4.55
C ASP A 230 9.77 17.47 4.37
N ALA A 231 10.92 18.11 4.58
CA ALA A 231 12.23 17.46 4.49
C ALA A 231 12.46 16.43 5.59
N GLU A 232 12.03 16.73 6.83
CA GLU A 232 12.08 15.76 7.93
C GLU A 232 11.16 14.57 7.68
N ILE A 233 9.96 14.79 7.14
CA ILE A 233 9.04 13.72 6.75
C ILE A 233 9.67 12.86 5.64
N ASP A 234 10.25 13.48 4.62
CA ASP A 234 10.89 12.75 3.51
C ASP A 234 12.09 11.91 3.97
N GLU A 235 12.92 12.43 4.88
CA GLU A 235 14.04 11.70 5.47
C GLU A 235 13.54 10.52 6.33
N TYR A 236 12.55 10.76 7.17
CA TYR A 236 11.91 9.73 8.00
C TYR A 236 11.33 8.61 7.15
N CYS A 237 10.52 8.95 6.14
CA CYS A 237 9.88 7.99 5.25
C CYS A 237 10.93 7.17 4.48
N ARG A 238 12.00 7.81 4.00
CA ARG A 238 13.10 7.11 3.30
C ARG A 238 13.80 6.10 4.21
N ALA A 239 14.11 6.50 5.45
CA ALA A 239 14.77 5.62 6.42
C ALA A 239 13.92 4.40 6.76
N TRP A 240 12.62 4.60 7.02
CA TRP A 240 11.70 3.52 7.39
C TRP A 240 11.42 2.55 6.25
N ARG A 241 11.30 3.03 5.01
CA ARG A 241 11.10 2.17 3.82
C ARG A 241 12.28 1.24 3.54
N ALA A 242 13.46 1.54 4.07
CA ALA A 242 14.66 0.73 3.95
C ALA A 242 15.03 -0.02 5.26
N ALA A 243 14.24 0.14 6.32
CA ALA A 243 14.58 -0.39 7.63
C ALA A 243 14.35 -1.92 7.69
N GLY A 244 15.42 -2.67 7.93
CA GLY A 244 15.35 -4.07 8.33
C GLY A 244 15.11 -4.26 9.83
N PRO A 245 15.18 -5.50 10.33
CA PRO A 245 15.00 -5.76 11.76
C PRO A 245 16.10 -5.11 12.60
N LEU A 246 15.73 -4.61 13.79
CA LEU A 246 16.71 -4.30 14.82
C LEU A 246 17.50 -5.55 15.17
N ALA A 247 18.79 -5.42 15.49
CA ALA A 247 19.67 -6.57 15.73
C ALA A 247 19.11 -7.56 16.79
N HIS A 248 18.51 -7.06 17.87
CA HIS A 248 17.91 -7.89 18.92
C HIS A 248 16.54 -8.50 18.53
N LYS A 249 16.01 -8.18 17.35
CA LYS A 249 14.77 -8.70 16.75
C LYS A 249 15.03 -9.51 15.48
N ALA A 250 16.28 -9.72 15.08
CA ALA A 250 16.61 -10.40 13.84
C ALA A 250 16.04 -11.83 13.77
N ASP A 251 16.13 -12.60 14.85
CA ASP A 251 15.60 -13.98 14.91
C ASP A 251 14.07 -14.01 14.83
N ASP A 252 13.40 -13.11 15.56
CA ASP A 252 11.93 -12.95 15.55
C ASP A 252 11.44 -12.55 14.15
N PHE A 253 12.13 -11.61 13.52
CA PHE A 253 11.85 -11.18 12.15
C PHE A 253 12.01 -12.34 11.16
N ALA A 254 13.11 -13.08 11.22
CA ALA A 254 13.36 -14.20 10.32
C ALA A 254 12.33 -15.33 10.51
N ALA A 255 11.92 -15.60 11.74
CA ALA A 255 10.87 -16.56 12.04
C ALA A 255 9.52 -16.15 11.44
N ARG A 256 9.12 -14.88 11.63
CA ARG A 256 7.87 -14.32 11.07
C ARG A 256 7.90 -14.29 9.54
N ALA A 257 9.03 -13.93 8.94
CA ALA A 257 9.22 -13.96 7.49
C ALA A 257 9.08 -15.39 6.94
N ALA A 258 9.63 -16.40 7.63
CA ALA A 258 9.45 -17.79 7.26
C ALA A 258 8.01 -18.29 7.43
N GLU A 259 7.33 -17.88 8.51
CA GLU A 259 5.90 -18.19 8.75
C GLU A 259 5.00 -17.59 7.67
N ALA A 260 5.30 -16.36 7.22
CA ALA A 260 4.64 -15.72 6.09
C ALA A 260 5.05 -16.29 4.72
N GLY A 261 5.89 -17.34 4.67
CA GLY A 261 6.34 -17.98 3.44
C GLY A 261 7.32 -17.15 2.59
N ARG A 262 7.94 -16.13 3.20
CA ARG A 262 8.83 -15.17 2.55
C ARG A 262 10.16 -15.00 3.29
N PRO A 263 10.97 -16.07 3.47
CA PRO A 263 12.26 -15.99 4.16
C PRO A 263 13.30 -15.13 3.42
N ASP A 264 12.99 -14.69 2.20
CA ASP A 264 13.81 -13.79 1.38
C ASP A 264 13.67 -12.29 1.76
N ILE A 265 12.66 -11.94 2.56
CA ILE A 265 12.40 -10.56 2.97
C ILE A 265 13.42 -10.12 4.03
N ASP A 266 13.99 -8.94 3.84
CA ASP A 266 14.95 -8.29 4.74
C ASP A 266 14.50 -6.89 5.22
N VAL A 267 13.34 -6.41 4.74
CA VAL A 267 12.76 -5.12 5.08
C VAL A 267 11.49 -5.29 5.91
N PHE A 268 11.34 -4.46 6.95
CA PHE A 268 10.24 -4.55 7.91
C PHE A 268 8.86 -4.31 7.30
N PHE A 269 8.73 -3.37 6.36
CA PHE A 269 7.44 -3.14 5.70
C PHE A 269 7.03 -4.27 4.76
N ASP A 270 8.00 -4.89 4.06
CA ASP A 270 7.73 -6.08 3.25
C ASP A 270 7.21 -7.23 4.12
N LEU A 271 7.74 -7.38 5.36
CA LEU A 271 7.23 -8.38 6.31
C LEU A 271 5.77 -8.10 6.70
N LEU A 272 5.42 -6.85 7.00
CA LEU A 272 4.03 -6.49 7.34
C LEU A 272 3.06 -6.78 6.20
N ASP A 273 3.43 -6.42 4.97
CA ASP A 273 2.60 -6.72 3.79
C ASP A 273 2.50 -8.25 3.56
N ALA A 274 3.56 -9.01 3.81
CA ALA A 274 3.54 -10.48 3.69
C ALA A 274 2.64 -11.14 4.75
N GLU A 275 2.67 -10.66 5.98
CA GLU A 275 1.78 -11.13 7.06
C GLU A 275 0.31 -10.79 6.76
N ASP A 276 0.04 -9.58 6.26
CA ASP A 276 -1.30 -9.19 5.81
C ASP A 276 -1.81 -10.11 4.69
N VAL A 277 -0.94 -10.49 3.74
CA VAL A 277 -1.29 -11.43 2.66
C VAL A 277 -1.53 -12.84 3.20
N ALA A 278 -0.76 -13.29 4.19
CA ALA A 278 -0.96 -14.58 4.83
C ALA A 278 -2.28 -14.65 5.61
N ALA A 279 -2.68 -13.55 6.25
CA ALA A 279 -3.96 -13.41 6.95
C ALA A 279 -5.15 -13.30 5.99
N PHE A 280 -4.96 -12.67 4.83
CA PHE A 280 -6.01 -12.41 3.84
C PHE A 280 -5.62 -12.91 2.42
N PRO A 281 -5.48 -14.23 2.23
CA PRO A 281 -5.02 -14.80 0.96
C PRO A 281 -6.03 -14.60 -0.18
N ARG A 282 -5.52 -14.54 -1.41
CA ARG A 282 -6.29 -14.37 -2.66
C ARG A 282 -5.97 -15.45 -3.70
#